data_AF-A0A971HEQ1-F1
#
_entry.id   AF-A0A971HEQ1-F1
#
_cell.length_a   1.000
_cell.length_b   1.000
_cell.length_c   1.000
_cell.angle_alpha   90.00
_cell.angle_beta   90.00
_cell.angle_gamma   90.00
#
_symmetry.space_group_name_H-M   'P 1'
#
loop_
_entity.id
_entity.type
_entity.pdbx_description
1 polymer ?
#
loop_
_entity_poly.entity_id
_entity_poly.type
_entity_poly.pdbx_seq_one_letter_code
_entity_poly.pdbx_strand_id
1 'polypeptide(L)' 'LQKSAVKKLIEPKDIADVAKFLCSDAGAHITGSTLTIDGGWTAG' A
#
# COMPACT_ATOMS: atom_id res chain seq x y z
N LEU A 1 -15.05 6.55 -5.44
CA LEU A 1 -14.85 5.81 -4.17
C LEU A 1 -15.95 4.77 -3.87
N GLN A 2 -16.86 4.46 -4.80
CA GLN A 2 -17.96 3.54 -4.49
C GLN A 2 -17.46 2.11 -4.16
N LYS A 3 -16.46 1.61 -4.89
CA LYS A 3 -15.83 0.30 -4.64
C LYS A 3 -14.77 0.27 -3.54
N SER A 4 -13.96 1.33 -3.38
CA SER A 4 -12.93 1.42 -2.34
C SER A 4 -13.53 1.21 -0.94
N ALA A 5 -13.03 0.28 -0.14
CA ALA A 5 -13.48 0.09 1.24
C ALA A 5 -13.11 1.32 2.09
N VAL A 6 -11.89 1.85 1.87
CA VAL A 6 -11.44 3.11 2.46
C VAL A 6 -12.00 4.27 1.64
N LYS A 7 -12.89 5.07 2.23
CA LYS A 7 -13.54 6.20 1.55
C LYS A 7 -12.68 7.48 1.54
N LYS A 8 -11.37 7.32 1.39
CA LYS A 8 -10.39 8.38 1.25
C LYS A 8 -9.60 8.14 -0.03
N LEU A 9 -9.25 9.20 -0.75
CA LEU A 9 -8.26 9.11 -1.81
C LEU A 9 -6.88 8.82 -1.19
N ILE A 10 -6.13 7.95 -1.86
CA ILE A 10 -4.73 7.73 -1.52
C ILE A 10 -3.92 8.97 -1.89
N GLU A 11 -3.01 9.37 -1.02
CA GLU A 11 -2.10 10.49 -1.23
C GLU A 11 -0.70 9.97 -1.56
N PRO A 12 0.14 10.74 -2.27
CA PRO A 12 1.52 10.33 -2.56
C PRO A 12 2.33 9.95 -1.30
N LYS A 13 2.01 10.58 -0.16
CA LYS A 13 2.65 10.27 1.12
C LYS A 13 2.35 8.85 1.62
N ASP A 14 1.15 8.34 1.37
CA ASP A 14 0.77 6.98 1.79
C ASP A 14 1.64 5.93 1.07
N ILE A 15 1.90 6.15 -0.23
CA ILE A 15 2.81 5.30 -1.02
C ILE A 15 4.26 5.44 -0.54
N ALA A 16 4.70 6.68 -0.25
CA ALA A 16 6.06 6.93 0.23
C ALA A 16 6.35 6.26 1.57
N ASP A 17 5.38 6.23 2.50
CA ASP A 17 5.55 5.58 3.80
C ASP A 17 5.66 4.05 3.67
N VAL A 18 4.92 3.43 2.74
CA VAL A 18 5.06 1.98 2.44
C VAL A 18 6.39 1.68 1.75
N ALA A 19 6.82 2.51 0.80
CA ALA A 19 8.14 2.38 0.18
C ALA A 19 9.26 2.50 1.22
N LYS A 20 9.15 3.47 2.14
CA LYS A 20 10.09 3.63 3.26
C LYS A 20 10.14 2.40 4.16
N PHE A 21 8.99 1.79 4.46
CA PHE A 21 8.93 0.53 5.21
C PHE A 21 9.68 -0.59 4.48
N LEU A 22 9.42 -0.78 3.18
CA LEU A 22 10.10 -1.81 2.38
C LEU A 22 11.62 -1.60 2.30
N CYS A 23 12.08 -0.35 2.28
CA CYS A 23 13.51 -0.01 2.28
C CYS A 23 14.15 0.00 3.69
N SER A 24 13.41 -0.33 4.74
CA SER A 24 13.93 -0.42 6.11
C SER A 24 14.31 -1.85 6.49
N ASP A 25 14.96 -2.04 7.64
CA ASP A 25 15.28 -3.37 8.18
C ASP A 25 14.04 -4.25 8.35
N ALA A 26 12.87 -3.65 8.61
CA ALA A 26 11.61 -4.38 8.73
C ALA A 26 11.15 -5.00 7.39
N GLY A 27 11.60 -4.45 6.27
CA GLY A 27 11.34 -4.95 4.92
C GLY A 27 12.34 -6.01 4.44
N ALA A 28 13.40 -6.32 5.20
CA ALA A 28 14.55 -7.09 4.72
C ALA A 28 14.24 -8.49 4.15
N HIS A 29 13.12 -9.09 4.55
CA HIS A 29 12.68 -10.41 4.09
C HIS A 29 11.45 -10.37 3.18
N ILE A 30 11.00 -9.20 2.76
CA ILE A 30 9.88 -9.04 1.82
C ILE A 30 10.46 -8.89 0.42
N THR A 31 10.35 -9.95 -0.39
CA THR A 31 10.88 -9.98 -1.75
C THR A 31 9.98 -10.77 -2.69
N GLY A 32 10.10 -10.53 -4.00
CA GLY A 32 9.35 -11.24 -5.05
C GLY A 32 7.82 -11.10 -4.96
N SER A 33 7.34 -10.09 -4.24
CA SER A 33 5.93 -9.93 -3.87
C SER A 33 5.39 -8.57 -4.31
N THR A 34 4.13 -8.54 -4.72
CA THR A 34 3.39 -7.29 -4.99
C THR A 34 2.57 -6.92 -3.76
N LEU A 35 2.77 -5.72 -3.23
CA LEU A 35 1.94 -5.19 -2.14
C LEU A 35 0.91 -4.21 -2.71
N THR A 36 -0.37 -4.59 -2.66
CA THR A 36 -1.47 -3.74 -3.15
C THR A 36 -1.79 -2.62 -2.15
N ILE A 37 -1.85 -1.38 -2.64
CA ILE A 37 -2.17 -0.19 -1.84
C ILE A 37 -3.22 0.64 -2.60
N ASP A 38 -4.49 0.25 -2.49
CA ASP A 38 -5.56 0.79 -3.34
C ASP A 38 -6.86 1.13 -2.57
N GLY A 39 -6.80 1.16 -1.24
CA GLY A 39 -7.97 1.39 -0.39
C GLY A 39 -8.96 0.21 -0.36
N GLY A 40 -8.53 -0.99 -0.76
CA GLY A 40 -9.38 -2.19 -0.83
C GLY A 40 -10.20 -2.27 -2.11
N TRP A 41 -9.74 -1.64 -3.19
CA TRP A 41 -10.44 -1.63 -4.47
C TRP A 41 -10.42 -3.01 -5.15
N THR A 42 -9.30 -3.73 -5.10
CA THR A 42 -9.13 -5.07 -5.69
C THR A 42 -9.55 -6.21 -4.75
N ALA A 43 -10.03 -5.90 -3.54
CA ALA A 43 -10.37 -6.91 -2.55
C ALA A 43 -11.77 -7.53 -2.74
N GLY A 44 -12.60 -6.94 -3.61
CA GLY A 44 -13.95 -7.42 -3.92
C GLY A 44 -14.11 -7.93 -5.35
#